data_AF-A0A2T5GJ95-F1
#
_entry.id   AF-A0A2T5GJ95-F1
#
_cell.length_a   1.000
_cell.length_b   1.000
_cell.length_c   1.000
_cell.angle_alpha   90.00
_cell.angle_beta   90.00
_cell.angle_gamma   90.00
#
_symmetry.space_group_name_H-M   'P 1'
#
loop_
_entity.id
_entity.type
_entity.pdbx_description
1 polymer ?
#
loop_
_entity_poly.entity_id
_entity_poly.type
_entity_poly.pdbx_seq_one_letter_code
_entity_poly.pdbx_strand_id
1 'polypeptide(L)'
;MASDEDLLGQEYFHLQKVIEDYDTKTLTVKAWSVTFSATAIGFAYDKHERVILVVALASSLAFWVMEALLKANQQAYYHRIGEIETHFSGGERRKPLQIGAAWEAAFKAAGGYNRISSLMRWPHVFMPHLAIGLLALVLLLVIPPAPLQVPPRVAVNQVGFAKPASPLQPIERVGRISALPDRASPH
;
A
#
# COMPACT_ATOMS: atom_id res chain seq x y z
N MET A 1 28.80 2.41 -37.41
CA MET A 1 28.90 2.35 -35.94
C MET A 1 28.43 3.70 -35.42
N ALA A 2 27.59 3.73 -34.39
CA ALA A 2 27.20 5.00 -33.74
C ALA A 2 28.46 5.68 -33.17
N SER A 3 28.54 7.00 -33.27
CA SER A 3 29.65 7.75 -32.66
C SER A 3 29.50 7.80 -31.14
N ASP A 4 30.59 8.14 -30.44
CA ASP A 4 30.54 8.33 -28.99
C ASP A 4 29.53 9.43 -28.60
N GLU A 5 29.40 10.47 -29.43
CA GLU A 5 28.42 11.54 -29.26
C GLU A 5 26.98 11.03 -29.42
N ASP A 6 26.72 10.18 -30.42
CA ASP A 6 25.40 9.55 -30.60
C ASP A 6 25.03 8.67 -29.41
N LEU A 7 26.00 7.93 -28.85
CA LEU A 7 25.80 7.08 -27.70
C LEU A 7 25.55 7.89 -26.41
N LEU A 8 26.25 9.02 -26.23
CA LEU A 8 26.00 9.94 -25.11
C LEU A 8 24.63 10.60 -25.21
N GLY A 9 24.20 11.00 -26.41
CA GLY A 9 22.86 11.52 -26.65
C GLY A 9 21.78 10.50 -26.31
N GLN A 10 21.96 9.24 -26.73
CA GLN A 10 21.05 8.15 -26.37
C GLN A 10 21.03 7.88 -24.85
N GLU A 11 22.21 7.88 -24.21
CA GLU A 11 22.33 7.76 -22.76
C GLU A 11 21.57 8.88 -22.04
N TYR A 12 21.71 10.13 -22.50
CA TYR A 12 21.00 11.29 -21.96
C TYR A 12 19.47 11.10 -21.98
N PHE A 13 18.91 10.79 -23.16
CA PHE A 13 17.47 10.59 -23.28
C PHE A 13 16.97 9.39 -22.47
N HIS A 14 17.78 8.33 -22.37
CA HIS A 14 17.45 7.21 -21.51
C HIS A 14 17.41 7.62 -20.03
N LEU A 15 18.39 8.39 -19.55
CA LEU A 15 18.43 8.89 -18.18
C LEU A 15 17.26 9.81 -17.85
N GLN A 16 16.88 10.70 -18.78
CA GLN A 16 15.68 11.54 -18.61
C GLN A 16 14.42 10.70 -18.42
N LYS A 17 14.23 9.67 -19.26
CA LYS A 17 13.12 8.72 -19.11
C LYS A 17 13.14 8.00 -17.76
N VAL A 18 14.33 7.56 -17.31
CA VAL A 18 14.47 6.92 -15.99
C VAL A 18 14.03 7.86 -14.86
N ILE A 19 14.33 9.16 -14.95
CA ILE A 19 13.92 10.16 -13.97
C ILE A 19 12.41 10.40 -14.00
N GLU A 20 11.81 10.52 -15.19
CA GLU A 20 10.35 10.62 -15.36
C GLU A 20 9.63 9.39 -14.78
N ASP A 21 10.19 8.20 -14.95
CA ASP A 21 9.68 6.97 -14.35
C ASP A 21 9.73 7.02 -12.81
N TYR A 22 10.76 7.63 -12.22
CA TYR A 22 10.83 7.83 -10.76
C TYR A 22 9.74 8.79 -10.27
N ASP A 23 9.45 9.85 -11.00
CA ASP A 23 8.39 10.79 -10.63
C ASP A 23 7.01 10.11 -10.70
N THR A 24 6.78 9.30 -11.74
CA THR A 24 5.57 8.48 -11.87
C THR A 24 5.43 7.48 -10.70
N LYS A 25 6.53 6.78 -10.34
CA LYS A 25 6.55 5.86 -9.19
C LYS A 25 6.29 6.59 -7.87
N THR A 26 6.84 7.79 -7.70
CA THR A 26 6.65 8.63 -6.51
C THR A 26 5.18 9.03 -6.37
N LEU A 27 4.53 9.48 -7.44
CA LEU A 27 3.09 9.78 -7.44
C LEU A 27 2.25 8.54 -7.13
N THR A 28 2.61 7.39 -7.70
CA THR A 28 1.92 6.12 -7.46
C THR A 28 2.00 5.72 -5.98
N VAL A 29 3.19 5.82 -5.37
CA VAL A 29 3.41 5.54 -3.94
C VAL A 29 2.55 6.44 -3.05
N LYS A 30 2.48 7.74 -3.35
CA LYS A 30 1.62 8.68 -2.60
C LYS A 30 0.14 8.29 -2.70
N ALA A 31 -0.34 7.97 -3.90
CA ALA A 31 -1.72 7.56 -4.12
C ALA A 31 -2.06 6.26 -3.37
N TRP A 32 -1.18 5.26 -3.46
CA TRP A 32 -1.37 3.97 -2.78
C TRP A 32 -1.31 4.11 -1.27
N SER A 33 -0.45 4.98 -0.75
CA SER A 33 -0.39 5.26 0.68
C SER A 33 -1.72 5.77 1.22
N VAL A 34 -2.37 6.71 0.52
CA VAL A 34 -3.66 7.26 0.96
C VAL A 34 -4.75 6.18 0.87
N THR A 35 -4.86 5.49 -0.26
CA THR A 35 -5.90 4.47 -0.49
C THR A 35 -5.79 3.30 0.47
N PHE A 36 -4.57 2.77 0.66
CA PHE A 36 -4.34 1.63 1.55
C PHE A 36 -4.63 1.99 3.00
N SER A 37 -4.12 3.13 3.47
CA SER A 37 -4.34 3.58 4.85
C SER A 37 -5.81 3.94 5.11
N ALA A 38 -6.50 4.60 4.17
CA ALA A 38 -7.93 4.87 4.29
C ALA A 38 -8.77 3.58 4.35
N THR A 39 -8.44 2.60 3.51
CA THR A 39 -9.08 1.27 3.54
C THR A 39 -8.86 0.57 4.87
N ALA A 40 -7.62 0.56 5.36
CA ALA A 40 -7.29 -0.04 6.66
C ALA A 40 -8.04 0.66 7.81
N ILE A 41 -8.12 1.99 7.81
CA ILE A 41 -8.92 2.74 8.79
C ILE A 41 -10.39 2.32 8.72
N GLY A 42 -11.00 2.29 7.53
CA GLY A 42 -12.38 1.85 7.36
C GLY A 42 -12.63 0.44 7.90
N PHE A 43 -11.72 -0.50 7.59
CA PHE A 43 -11.76 -1.87 8.10
C PHE A 43 -11.61 -1.95 9.63
N ALA A 44 -10.78 -1.09 10.23
CA ALA A 44 -10.62 -1.07 11.68
C ALA A 44 -11.93 -0.76 12.40
N TYR A 45 -12.73 0.16 11.85
CA TYR A 45 -14.04 0.50 12.42
C TYR A 45 -15.13 -0.52 12.06
N ASP A 46 -15.10 -1.10 10.85
CA ASP A 46 -16.02 -2.19 10.47
C ASP A 46 -15.85 -3.45 11.35
N LYS A 47 -14.60 -3.80 11.67
CA LYS A 47 -14.28 -4.99 12.49
C LYS A 47 -14.19 -4.71 13.98
N HIS A 48 -14.25 -3.45 14.39
CA HIS A 48 -13.99 -3.02 15.77
C HIS A 48 -12.62 -3.44 16.30
N GLU A 49 -11.60 -3.54 15.43
CA GLU A 49 -10.28 -4.09 15.75
C GLU A 49 -9.18 -3.02 15.72
N ARG A 50 -8.61 -2.71 16.89
CA ARG A 50 -7.58 -1.67 17.04
C ARG A 50 -6.26 -2.01 16.35
N VAL A 51 -5.94 -3.30 16.24
CA VAL A 51 -4.72 -3.77 15.58
C VAL A 51 -4.66 -3.30 14.12
N ILE A 52 -5.82 -3.15 13.46
CA ILE A 52 -5.87 -2.69 12.06
C ILE A 52 -5.43 -1.21 11.94
N LEU A 53 -5.69 -0.36 12.94
CA LEU A 53 -5.14 1.01 12.97
C LEU A 53 -3.63 1.04 13.14
N VAL A 54 -3.06 0.09 13.89
CA VAL A 54 -1.60 -0.07 14.01
C VAL A 54 -1.00 -0.47 12.66
N VAL A 55 -1.68 -1.37 11.92
CA VAL A 55 -1.30 -1.72 10.55
C VAL A 55 -1.35 -0.48 9.64
N ALA A 56 -2.41 0.33 9.71
CA ALA A 56 -2.52 1.56 8.91
C ALA A 56 -1.36 2.54 9.18
N LEU A 57 -0.98 2.71 10.45
CA LEU A 57 0.16 3.53 10.89
C LEU A 57 1.49 2.96 10.37
N ALA A 58 1.72 1.66 10.56
CA ALA A 58 2.93 0.97 10.11
C ALA A 58 3.09 1.04 8.58
N SER A 59 2.00 0.86 7.83
CA SER A 59 1.99 1.00 6.38
C SER A 59 2.33 2.42 5.94
N SER A 60 1.81 3.45 6.62
CA SER A 60 2.17 4.84 6.31
C SER A 60 3.68 5.08 6.49
N LEU A 61 4.27 4.56 7.58
CA LEU A 61 5.72 4.64 7.80
C LEU A 61 6.52 3.89 6.72
N ALA A 62 6.05 2.71 6.29
CA ALA A 62 6.68 1.95 5.22
C ALA A 62 6.66 2.71 3.89
N PHE A 63 5.54 3.35 3.53
CA PHE A 63 5.45 4.18 2.34
C PHE A 63 6.37 5.41 2.41
N TRP A 64 6.49 6.03 3.58
CA TRP A 64 7.44 7.13 3.80
C TRP A 64 8.89 6.71 3.55
N VAL A 65 9.31 5.56 4.09
CA VAL A 65 10.66 5.02 3.83
C VAL A 65 10.85 4.70 2.35
N MET A 66 9.84 4.12 1.70
CA MET A 66 9.91 3.78 0.28
C MET A 66 10.07 5.03 -0.60
N GLU A 67 9.34 6.12 -0.32
CA GLU A 67 9.50 7.37 -1.06
C GLU A 67 10.92 7.96 -0.90
N ALA A 68 11.46 7.93 0.32
CA ALA A 68 12.83 8.40 0.57
C ALA A 68 13.88 7.56 -0.19
N LEU A 69 13.69 6.24 -0.26
CA LEU A 69 14.50 5.34 -1.07
C LEU A 69 14.42 5.68 -2.57
N LEU A 70 13.22 5.90 -3.11
CA LEU A 70 13.03 6.30 -4.50
C LEU A 70 13.77 7.62 -4.79
N LYS A 71 13.65 8.62 -3.91
CA LYS A 71 14.35 9.90 -4.04
C LYS A 71 15.87 9.76 -3.99
N ALA A 72 16.40 8.91 -3.10
CA ALA A 72 17.84 8.66 -3.02
C ALA A 72 18.39 8.07 -4.34
N ASN A 73 17.65 7.11 -4.92
CA ASN A 73 18.01 6.50 -6.20
C ASN A 73 17.90 7.49 -7.36
N GLN A 74 16.81 8.28 -7.42
CA GLN A 74 16.59 9.30 -8.45
C GLN A 74 17.73 10.34 -8.44
N GLN A 75 18.18 10.78 -7.26
CA GLN A 75 19.23 11.78 -7.11
C GLN A 75 20.57 11.37 -7.74
N ALA A 76 20.93 10.09 -7.63
CA ALA A 76 22.20 9.60 -8.16
C ALA A 76 22.27 9.62 -9.70
N TYR A 77 21.13 9.58 -10.40
CA TYR A 77 21.10 9.70 -11.87
C TYR A 77 21.34 11.13 -12.37
N TYR A 78 20.92 12.16 -11.62
CA TYR A 78 21.14 13.56 -12.02
C TYR A 78 22.61 13.92 -12.20
N HIS A 79 23.51 13.28 -11.44
CA HIS A 79 24.96 13.52 -11.59
C HIS A 79 25.44 13.18 -13.00
N ARG A 80 25.03 12.02 -13.52
CA ARG A 80 25.42 11.58 -14.86
C ARG A 80 24.82 12.44 -15.96
N ILE A 81 23.60 12.93 -15.77
CA ILE A 81 22.98 13.89 -16.69
C ILE A 81 23.82 15.16 -16.76
N GLY A 82 24.20 15.73 -15.62
CA GLY A 82 25.04 16.93 -15.58
C GLY A 82 26.42 16.72 -16.22
N GLU A 83 27.02 15.53 -16.07
CA GLU A 83 28.26 15.18 -16.77
C GLU A 83 28.11 15.21 -18.29
N ILE A 84 26.99 14.70 -18.81
CA ILE A 84 26.71 14.67 -20.26
C ILE A 84 26.40 16.08 -20.77
N GLU A 85 25.64 16.88 -20.02
CA GLU A 85 25.38 18.29 -20.38
C GLU A 85 26.66 19.13 -20.40
N THR A 86 27.56 18.89 -19.45
CA THR A 86 28.89 19.51 -19.42
C THR A 86 29.71 19.09 -20.65
N HIS A 87 29.62 17.83 -21.07
CA HIS A 87 30.29 17.36 -22.28
C HIS A 87 29.81 18.11 -23.54
N PHE A 88 28.50 18.18 -23.75
CA PHE A 88 27.92 18.82 -24.93
C PHE A 88 28.02 20.35 -24.94
N SER A 89 28.21 20.99 -23.78
CA SER A 89 28.48 22.43 -23.67
C SER A 89 29.97 22.79 -23.90
N GLY A 90 30.81 21.83 -24.30
CA GLY A 90 32.22 22.05 -24.59
C GLY A 90 33.16 21.87 -23.39
N GLY A 91 32.66 21.31 -22.29
CA GLY A 91 33.45 20.97 -21.10
C GLY A 91 34.20 19.64 -21.24
N GLU A 92 34.39 18.94 -20.11
CA GLU A 92 35.16 17.71 -20.05
C GLU A 92 34.59 16.59 -20.95
N ARG A 93 35.48 15.88 -21.66
CA ARG A 93 35.08 14.72 -22.48
C ARG A 93 34.63 13.57 -21.59
N ARG A 94 33.42 13.06 -21.83
CA ARG A 94 32.86 11.90 -21.14
C ARG A 94 32.80 10.70 -22.08
N LYS A 95 33.02 9.50 -21.55
CA LYS A 95 32.81 8.25 -22.28
C LYS A 95 31.33 7.84 -22.16
N PRO A 96 30.71 7.28 -23.20
CA PRO A 96 29.32 6.80 -23.12
C PRO A 96 29.18 5.53 -22.26
N LEU A 97 27.92 5.18 -21.96
CA LEU A 97 27.50 3.93 -21.32
C LEU A 97 28.08 3.72 -19.90
N GLN A 98 28.21 4.80 -19.13
CA GLN A 98 28.77 4.76 -17.77
C GLN A 98 27.70 4.90 -16.66
N ILE A 99 26.42 4.74 -16.99
CA ILE A 99 25.28 4.92 -16.06
C ILE A 99 25.51 4.26 -14.71
N GLY A 100 25.82 2.95 -14.68
CA GLY A 100 25.93 2.19 -13.43
C GLY A 100 27.07 2.67 -12.53
N ALA A 101 28.26 2.86 -13.11
CA ALA A 101 29.43 3.33 -12.38
C ALA A 101 29.24 4.77 -11.87
N ALA A 102 28.68 5.66 -12.70
CA ALA A 102 28.39 7.03 -12.32
C ALA A 102 27.32 7.10 -11.23
N TRP A 103 26.27 6.28 -11.33
CA TRP A 103 25.22 6.16 -10.32
C TRP A 103 25.78 5.68 -8.99
N GLU A 104 26.60 4.62 -8.98
CA GLU A 104 27.17 4.08 -7.74
C GLU A 104 28.10 5.09 -7.06
N ALA A 105 28.96 5.75 -7.85
CA ALA A 105 29.84 6.80 -7.36
C ALA A 105 29.04 7.96 -6.76
N ALA A 106 28.02 8.46 -7.47
CA ALA A 106 27.16 9.55 -7.00
C ALA A 106 26.37 9.15 -5.75
N PHE A 107 25.81 7.93 -5.71
CA PHE A 107 25.07 7.41 -4.56
C PHE A 107 25.96 7.32 -3.32
N LYS A 108 27.18 6.78 -3.45
CA LYS A 108 28.16 6.71 -2.35
C LYS A 108 28.62 8.09 -1.90
N ALA A 109 28.94 8.99 -2.84
CA ALA A 109 29.35 10.36 -2.53
C ALA A 109 28.24 11.15 -1.79
N ALA A 110 26.98 10.86 -2.13
CA ALA A 110 25.82 11.42 -1.44
C ALA A 110 25.59 10.83 -0.03
N GLY A 111 26.36 9.83 0.42
CA GLY A 111 26.18 9.15 1.71
C GLY A 111 25.33 7.87 1.66
N GLY A 112 24.97 7.41 0.46
CA GLY A 112 24.25 6.17 0.22
C GLY A 112 22.96 6.04 1.03
N TYR A 113 22.74 4.86 1.62
CA TYR A 113 21.56 4.59 2.45
C TYR A 113 21.51 5.44 3.74
N ASN A 114 22.64 5.95 4.23
CA ASN A 114 22.65 6.80 5.43
C ASN A 114 21.92 8.14 5.20
N ARG A 115 21.88 8.60 3.95
CA ARG A 115 21.18 9.84 3.56
C ARG A 115 19.65 9.70 3.57
N ILE A 116 19.11 8.48 3.61
CA ILE A 116 17.65 8.26 3.66
C ILE A 116 17.02 8.97 4.85
N SER A 117 17.67 8.91 6.01
CA SER A 117 17.18 9.59 7.23
C SER A 117 17.10 11.12 7.09
N SER A 118 17.92 11.72 6.23
CA SER A 118 17.89 13.14 5.90
C SER A 118 16.79 13.44 4.89
N LEU A 119 16.65 12.61 3.84
CA LEU A 119 15.62 12.74 2.81
C LEU A 119 14.21 12.56 3.38
N MET A 120 14.04 11.68 4.37
CA MET A 120 12.77 11.51 5.06
C MET A 120 12.27 12.81 5.69
N ARG A 121 13.14 13.75 6.06
CA ARG A 121 12.74 15.02 6.69
C ARG A 121 12.34 16.09 5.68
N TRP A 122 12.42 15.81 4.38
CA TRP A 122 12.03 16.78 3.36
C TRP A 122 10.52 16.95 3.32
N PRO A 123 10.00 18.20 3.36
CA PRO A 123 8.55 18.46 3.44
C PRO A 123 7.73 17.69 2.42
N HIS A 124 8.14 17.72 1.15
CA HIS A 124 7.41 17.04 0.08
C HIS A 124 7.48 15.50 0.15
N VAL A 125 8.45 14.93 0.88
CA VAL A 125 8.59 13.48 1.11
C VAL A 125 7.71 13.04 2.26
N PHE A 126 7.74 13.74 3.41
CA PHE A 126 6.99 13.28 4.59
C PHE A 126 5.53 13.72 4.62
N MET A 127 5.16 14.88 4.07
CA MET A 127 3.83 15.49 4.26
C MET A 127 2.65 14.54 3.99
N PRO A 128 2.56 13.81 2.85
CA PRO A 128 1.41 12.96 2.57
C PRO A 128 1.30 11.78 3.55
N HIS A 129 2.43 11.17 3.90
CA HIS A 129 2.46 10.01 4.79
C HIS A 129 2.24 10.43 6.26
N LEU A 130 2.79 11.57 6.67
CA LEU A 130 2.58 12.10 8.00
C LEU A 130 1.10 12.42 8.24
N ALA A 131 0.41 13.04 7.28
CA ALA A 131 -1.01 13.36 7.44
C ALA A 131 -1.86 12.11 7.73
N ILE A 132 -1.69 11.04 6.94
CA ILE A 132 -2.48 9.82 7.13
C ILE A 132 -2.03 8.99 8.35
N GLY A 133 -0.72 9.01 8.67
CA GLY A 133 -0.18 8.37 9.87
C GLY A 133 -0.67 9.05 11.15
N LEU A 134 -0.67 10.39 11.18
CA LEU A 134 -1.24 11.17 12.29
C LEU A 134 -2.73 10.92 12.45
N LEU A 135 -3.48 10.82 11.34
CA LEU A 135 -4.90 10.47 11.41
C LEU A 135 -5.09 9.09 12.08
N ALA A 136 -4.37 8.06 11.64
CA ALA A 136 -4.44 6.73 12.24
C ALA A 136 -4.06 6.74 13.73
N LEU A 137 -3.03 7.50 14.10
CA LEU A 137 -2.59 7.65 15.49
C LEU A 137 -3.65 8.35 16.36
N VAL A 138 -4.23 9.45 15.87
CA VAL A 138 -5.31 10.17 16.58
C VAL A 138 -6.52 9.26 16.77
N LEU A 139 -6.94 8.55 15.73
CA LEU A 139 -8.07 7.61 15.81
C LEU A 139 -7.80 6.49 16.83
N LEU A 140 -6.56 5.97 16.86
CA LEU A 140 -6.16 4.94 17.82
C LEU A 140 -6.24 5.41 19.28
N LEU A 141 -5.85 6.65 19.55
CA LEU A 141 -5.75 7.19 20.91
C LEU A 141 -7.05 7.82 21.41
N VAL A 142 -7.83 8.47 20.53
CA VAL A 142 -8.98 9.30 20.91
C VAL A 142 -10.30 8.58 20.69
N ILE A 143 -10.44 7.87 19.57
CA ILE A 143 -11.71 7.23 19.16
C ILE A 143 -11.44 5.77 18.77
N PRO A 144 -10.92 4.94 19.69
CA PRO A 144 -10.52 3.60 19.32
C PRO A 144 -11.74 2.79 18.84
N PRO A 145 -11.58 1.96 17.80
CA PRO A 145 -12.62 1.05 17.38
C PRO A 145 -13.00 0.16 18.57
N ALA A 146 -14.27 0.21 18.93
CA ALA A 146 -14.85 -0.55 20.03
C ALA A 146 -16.22 -1.04 19.57
N PRO A 147 -16.62 -2.26 19.97
CA PRO A 147 -17.99 -2.70 19.75
C PRO A 147 -18.92 -1.75 20.50
N LEU A 148 -20.06 -1.42 19.87
CA LEU A 148 -21.13 -0.72 20.57
C LEU A 148 -21.50 -1.54 21.81
N GLN A 149 -21.32 -0.96 22.99
CA GLN A 149 -21.87 -1.53 24.21
C GLN A 149 -23.40 -1.44 24.09
N VAL A 150 -24.02 -2.50 23.61
CA VAL A 150 -25.46 -2.64 23.72
C VAL A 150 -25.74 -2.70 25.22
N PRO A 151 -26.51 -1.76 25.80
CA PRO A 151 -26.85 -1.83 27.21
C PRO A 151 -27.46 -3.22 27.48
N PRO A 152 -27.21 -3.83 28.65
CA PRO A 152 -27.84 -5.09 28.99
C PRO A 152 -29.33 -4.92 28.74
N ARG A 153 -29.93 -5.78 27.91
CA ARG A 153 -31.39 -5.81 27.77
C ARG A 153 -31.90 -5.87 29.19
N VAL A 154 -32.55 -4.80 29.66
CA VAL A 154 -33.39 -4.89 30.84
C VAL A 154 -34.25 -6.10 30.54
N ALA A 155 -34.14 -7.13 31.38
CA ALA A 155 -35.00 -8.28 31.29
C ALA A 155 -36.40 -7.71 31.40
N VAL A 156 -37.04 -7.47 30.25
CA VAL A 156 -38.48 -7.30 30.17
C VAL A 156 -38.95 -8.64 30.68
N ASN A 157 -39.29 -8.67 31.97
CA ASN A 157 -39.99 -9.77 32.59
C ASN A 157 -41.04 -10.15 31.57
N GLN A 158 -40.90 -11.34 31.00
CA GLN A 158 -41.94 -11.88 30.15
C GLN A 158 -43.14 -12.05 31.07
N VAL A 159 -43.98 -11.01 31.13
CA VAL A 159 -45.31 -11.09 31.70
C VAL A 159 -45.94 -12.24 30.96
N GLY A 160 -46.21 -13.31 31.71
CA GLY A 160 -46.46 -14.63 31.18
C GLY A 160 -47.51 -14.62 30.08
N PHE A 161 -47.07 -14.76 28.84
CA PHE A 161 -47.93 -15.33 27.82
C PHE A 161 -47.99 -16.82 28.11
N ALA A 162 -49.09 -17.22 28.73
CA ALA A 162 -49.43 -18.61 28.94
C ALA A 162 -49.19 -19.39 27.64
N LYS A 163 -48.40 -20.45 27.75
CA LYS A 163 -48.16 -21.44 26.70
C LYS A 163 -49.52 -21.87 26.13
N PRO A 164 -49.85 -21.64 24.85
CA PRO A 164 -51.04 -22.23 24.27
C PRO A 164 -50.89 -23.76 24.33
N ALA A 165 -51.96 -24.43 24.74
CA ALA A 165 -52.03 -25.87 24.92
C ALA A 165 -51.54 -26.62 23.66
N SER A 166 -50.89 -27.77 23.89
CA SER A 166 -50.29 -28.65 22.88
C SER A 166 -51.18 -28.82 21.63
N PRO A 167 -50.61 -28.71 20.41
CA PRO A 167 -51.28 -29.24 19.24
C PRO A 167 -51.29 -30.77 19.30
N LEU A 168 -52.43 -31.32 18.91
CA LEU A 168 -52.80 -32.74 18.88
C LEU A 168 -51.70 -33.63 18.26
N GLN A 169 -51.50 -34.81 18.87
CA GLN A 169 -50.61 -35.86 18.38
C GLN A 169 -50.99 -36.29 16.95
N PRO A 170 -50.03 -36.50 16.04
CA PRO A 170 -50.31 -37.01 14.70
C PRO A 170 -50.77 -38.47 14.76
N ILE A 171 -51.93 -38.75 14.16
CA ILE A 171 -52.44 -40.10 13.94
C ILE A 171 -51.51 -40.81 12.96
N GLU A 172 -50.80 -41.85 13.43
CA GLU A 172 -50.12 -42.81 12.57
C GLU A 172 -51.14 -43.48 11.65
N ARG A 173 -51.05 -43.25 10.35
CA ARG A 173 -51.77 -44.06 9.35
C ARG A 173 -50.77 -44.76 8.44
N VAL A 174 -50.61 -46.04 8.75
CA VAL A 174 -50.20 -47.18 7.92
C VAL A 174 -50.39 -46.95 6.41
N GLY A 175 -49.33 -47.21 5.63
CA GLY A 175 -49.38 -47.17 4.16
C GLY A 175 -48.11 -47.66 3.49
N ARG A 176 -47.88 -48.97 3.54
CA ARG A 176 -46.83 -49.74 2.84
C ARG A 176 -47.09 -49.75 1.33
N ILE A 177 -46.20 -49.22 0.48
CA ILE A 177 -46.08 -49.63 -0.94
C ILE A 177 -44.61 -49.74 -1.36
N SER A 178 -44.20 -51.00 -1.50
CA SER A 178 -43.24 -51.66 -2.38
C SER A 178 -42.41 -50.86 -3.42
N ALA A 179 -41.09 -50.95 -3.27
CA ALA A 179 -40.08 -51.54 -4.17
C ALA A 179 -39.97 -51.21 -5.69
N LEU A 180 -38.68 -51.04 -6.10
CA LEU A 180 -37.97 -51.30 -7.39
C LEU A 180 -37.89 -50.17 -8.44
N PRO A 181 -36.88 -50.19 -9.36
CA PRO A 181 -35.43 -50.20 -9.12
C PRO A 181 -34.65 -49.18 -9.97
N ASP A 182 -33.38 -49.05 -9.58
CA ASP A 182 -32.16 -48.70 -10.32
C ASP A 182 -32.25 -48.49 -11.86
N ARG A 183 -31.76 -47.32 -12.33
CA ARG A 183 -31.28 -47.15 -13.71
C ARG A 183 -30.07 -46.21 -13.77
N ALA A 184 -29.03 -46.80 -14.34
CA ALA A 184 -27.71 -46.26 -14.64
C ALA A 184 -27.67 -45.12 -15.68
N SER A 185 -26.73 -44.18 -15.44
CA SER A 185 -25.76 -43.55 -16.39
C SER A 185 -26.29 -42.72 -17.59
N PRO A 186 -25.40 -42.12 -18.41
CA PRO A 186 -24.45 -41.02 -18.13
C PRO A 186 -24.58 -39.88 -19.17
N HIS A 187 -23.92 -38.73 -18.94
CA HIS A 187 -23.25 -37.92 -19.97
C HIS A 187 -22.22 -37.00 -19.31
#